data_AF-A0A660MKK9-F1
#
_entry.id   AF-A0A660MKK9-F1
#
_cell.length_a   1.000
_cell.length_b   1.000
_cell.length_c   1.000
_cell.angle_alpha   90.00
_cell.angle_beta   90.00
_cell.angle_gamma   90.00
#
_symmetry.space_group_name_H-M   'P 1'
#
loop_
_entity.id
_entity.type
_entity.pdbx_description
1 polymer ?
#
loop_
_entity_poly.entity_id
_entity_poly.type
_entity_poly.pdbx_seq_one_letter_code
_entity_poly.pdbx_strand_id
1 'polypeptide(L)'
;MQDDNALGYLNRSLQYLFRPGNLLYCGALAAVFIALRSLGEARMEGVGTLNWFIIFALIVLFACKMLDSMQRLMHGLEQERVPLTTISKLPKNIAIDAAVAIAFCGTVVFLLQLMFTGDRRPTLLNLTGVILYALTPALILSIFQGAGSLAILKPAAWRRAVAEIGGAGRYLAILAMPFLFAALVLTIYTMLAQTLISAEDQARYNSINGTYGAPAIIQLITILRGIIFAFLLALPLIYFSWYFPPPEETLDPDNIDIDERELAAHINMDDDLLAELNRLKAEEERHAQLQRRAPPVDLNLLREADTEGMSADEQRRFAGDLTQADVLIRQGENEQAIALLEPYADGLHDTNRYLPAYKRLHQLYRRQGREDAMQAMEMRLIEATASGNPYSYPAIHQTLDETGDGILPADWIYPLAQIAAGKQHYDTVLNLTRNFAKHHPRHPQLVENYFLAARALAKKGESDKAQQLLQQLLKRYPEHAKATQIRRTLELLQQRT
;
A
#
# COMPACT_ATOMS: atom_id res chain seq x y z
N MET A 1 -7.44 -12.96 -7.86
CA MET A 1 -7.97 -12.38 -6.62
C MET A 1 -7.31 -13.13 -5.46
N GLN A 2 -6.29 -12.53 -4.86
CA GLN A 2 -5.74 -13.01 -3.58
C GLN A 2 -6.52 -12.28 -2.48
N ASP A 3 -6.99 -13.01 -1.47
CA ASP A 3 -7.78 -12.42 -0.39
C ASP A 3 -6.89 -11.62 0.56
N ASP A 4 -7.03 -10.30 0.55
CA ASP A 4 -6.38 -9.36 1.50
C ASP A 4 -7.04 -9.41 2.89
N ASN A 5 -7.26 -10.62 3.39
CA ASN A 5 -7.81 -10.91 4.71
C ASN A 5 -6.71 -11.40 5.65
N ALA A 6 -6.91 -11.26 6.97
CA ALA A 6 -5.93 -11.66 8.00
C ALA A 6 -5.39 -13.09 7.85
N LEU A 7 -6.23 -14.01 7.36
CA LEU A 7 -5.89 -15.42 7.11
C LEU A 7 -5.07 -15.61 5.83
N GLY A 8 -5.31 -14.77 4.81
CA GLY A 8 -4.50 -14.68 3.60
C GLY A 8 -3.08 -14.22 3.90
N TYR A 9 -2.91 -13.19 4.73
CA TYR A 9 -1.58 -12.75 5.19
C TYR A 9 -0.87 -13.82 6.02
N LEU A 10 -1.59 -14.59 6.83
CA LEU A 10 -0.99 -15.68 7.60
C LEU A 10 -0.45 -16.77 6.66
N ASN A 11 -1.21 -17.17 5.65
CA ASN A 11 -0.79 -18.15 4.66
C ASN A 11 0.44 -17.66 3.88
N ARG A 12 0.44 -16.40 3.41
CA ARG A 12 1.60 -15.80 2.73
C ARG A 12 2.82 -15.74 3.63
N SER A 13 2.64 -15.39 4.91
CA SER A 13 3.72 -15.37 5.90
C SER A 13 4.34 -16.75 6.09
N LEU A 14 3.51 -17.80 6.18
CA LEU A 14 3.98 -19.19 6.27
C LEU A 14 4.78 -19.58 5.02
N GLN A 15 4.23 -19.31 3.82
CA GLN A 15 4.92 -19.62 2.56
C GLN A 15 6.26 -18.90 2.43
N TYR A 16 6.33 -17.64 2.86
CA TYR A 16 7.56 -16.85 2.86
C TYR A 16 8.56 -17.32 3.93
N LEU A 17 8.08 -17.77 5.09
CA LEU A 17 8.92 -18.34 6.16
C LEU A 17 9.60 -19.65 5.73
N PHE A 18 8.92 -20.49 4.93
CA PHE A 18 9.48 -21.73 4.39
C PHE A 18 10.47 -21.53 3.23
N ARG A 19 10.84 -20.29 2.89
CA ARG A 19 11.89 -20.03 1.89
C ARG A 19 13.28 -20.41 2.45
N PRO A 20 14.21 -20.92 1.62
CA PRO A 20 15.51 -21.44 2.08
C PRO A 20 16.32 -20.46 2.94
N GLY A 21 16.34 -19.18 2.58
CA GLY A 21 17.04 -18.15 3.34
C GLY A 21 16.49 -17.93 4.75
N ASN A 22 15.16 -18.04 4.95
CA ASN A 22 14.57 -17.92 6.28
C ASN A 22 14.73 -19.21 7.09
N LEU A 23 14.60 -20.37 6.43
CA LEU A 23 14.76 -21.69 7.05
C LEU A 23 16.15 -21.89 7.67
N LEU A 24 17.21 -21.40 7.04
CA LEU A 24 18.56 -21.51 7.56
C LEU A 24 18.70 -20.86 8.95
N TYR A 25 18.20 -19.63 9.10
CA TYR A 25 18.30 -18.89 10.36
C TYR A 25 17.30 -19.38 11.41
N CYS A 26 16.11 -19.84 10.99
CA CYS A 26 15.20 -20.54 11.89
C CYS A 26 15.81 -21.85 12.40
N GLY A 27 16.55 -22.58 11.55
CA GLY A 27 17.28 -23.78 11.93
C GLY A 27 18.40 -23.49 12.93
N ALA A 28 19.16 -22.41 12.72
CA ALA A 28 20.20 -21.96 13.66
C ALA A 28 19.59 -21.59 15.03
N LEU A 29 18.48 -20.86 15.04
CA LEU A 29 17.76 -20.52 16.27
C LEU A 29 17.15 -21.76 16.95
N ALA A 30 16.60 -22.70 16.16
CA ALA A 30 16.11 -23.96 16.69
C ALA A 30 17.22 -24.75 17.38
N ALA A 31 18.42 -24.81 16.78
CA ALA A 31 19.58 -25.45 17.40
C ALA A 31 19.94 -24.82 18.75
N VAL A 32 19.84 -23.49 18.88
CA VAL A 32 20.01 -22.79 20.17
C VAL A 32 18.96 -23.25 21.18
N PHE A 33 17.68 -23.26 20.83
CA PHE A 33 16.63 -23.70 21.76
C PHE A 33 16.74 -25.17 22.16
N ILE A 34 17.16 -26.03 21.22
CA ILE A 34 17.44 -27.45 21.49
C ILE A 34 18.59 -27.55 22.47
N ALA A 35 19.72 -26.89 22.21
CA ALA A 35 20.89 -26.93 23.08
C ALA A 35 20.57 -26.42 24.50
N LEU A 36 19.88 -25.27 24.61
CA LEU A 36 19.45 -24.71 25.88
C LEU A 36 18.57 -25.69 26.67
N ARG A 37 17.63 -26.36 25.99
CA ARG A 37 16.75 -27.32 26.65
C ARG A 37 17.44 -28.63 27.00
N SER A 38 18.34 -29.11 26.14
CA SER A 38 19.10 -30.33 26.37
C SER A 38 20.08 -30.18 27.53
N LEU A 39 20.78 -29.04 27.63
CA LEU A 39 21.72 -28.79 28.73
C LEU A 39 21.01 -28.55 30.06
N GLY A 40 19.90 -27.81 30.06
CA GLY A 40 19.18 -27.47 31.29
C GLY A 40 19.91 -26.44 32.15
N GLU A 41 19.21 -25.85 33.12
CA GLU A 41 19.70 -24.74 33.95
C GLU A 41 20.99 -25.12 34.70
N ALA A 42 21.01 -26.31 35.32
CA ALA A 42 22.13 -26.77 36.13
C ALA A 42 23.45 -26.93 35.33
N ARG A 43 23.38 -27.32 34.05
CA ARG A 43 24.59 -27.43 33.21
C ARG A 43 24.92 -26.12 32.51
N MET A 44 23.94 -25.24 32.33
CA MET A 44 24.13 -23.90 31.76
C MET A 44 24.92 -22.96 32.69
N GLU A 45 24.90 -23.18 34.01
CA GLU A 45 25.74 -22.43 34.97
C GLU A 45 27.25 -22.65 34.72
N GLY A 46 27.64 -23.82 34.22
CA GLY A 46 29.02 -24.14 33.84
C GLY A 46 29.39 -23.78 32.41
N VAL A 47 28.46 -23.21 31.63
CA VAL A 47 28.70 -22.82 30.24
C VAL A 47 29.53 -21.54 30.22
N GLY A 48 30.78 -21.65 29.78
CA GLY A 48 31.71 -20.53 29.71
C GLY A 48 31.17 -19.34 28.90
N THR A 49 31.67 -18.14 29.22
CA THR A 49 31.25 -16.86 28.62
C THR A 49 31.24 -16.88 27.09
N LEU A 50 32.21 -17.56 26.46
CA LEU A 50 32.30 -17.74 25.02
C LEU A 50 31.02 -18.34 24.40
N ASN A 51 30.44 -19.37 25.03
CA ASN A 51 29.26 -20.05 24.50
C ASN A 51 28.01 -19.17 24.61
N TRP A 52 27.91 -18.36 25.67
CA TRP A 52 26.87 -17.35 25.80
C TRP A 52 26.99 -16.26 24.73
N PHE A 53 28.21 -15.84 24.39
CA PHE A 53 28.45 -14.94 23.26
C PHE A 53 27.99 -15.55 21.93
N ILE A 54 28.27 -16.83 21.68
CA ILE A 54 27.83 -17.53 20.46
C ILE A 54 26.29 -17.60 20.40
N ILE A 55 25.63 -17.98 21.49
CA ILE A 55 24.16 -18.02 21.57
C ILE A 55 23.57 -16.66 21.27
N PHE A 56 24.11 -15.61 21.90
CA PHE A 56 23.64 -14.24 21.69
C PHE A 56 23.86 -13.78 20.24
N ALA A 57 25.03 -14.06 19.66
CA ALA A 57 25.33 -13.75 18.27
C ALA A 57 24.35 -14.44 17.31
N LEU A 58 23.99 -15.71 17.55
CA LEU A 58 23.00 -16.42 16.73
C LEU A 58 21.60 -15.80 16.83
N ILE A 59 21.18 -15.35 18.02
CA ILE A 59 19.91 -14.65 18.22
C ILE A 59 19.89 -13.32 17.46
N VAL A 60 20.97 -12.54 17.53
CA VAL A 60 21.10 -11.27 16.81
C VAL A 60 21.10 -11.51 15.29
N LEU A 61 21.85 -12.50 14.79
CA LEU A 61 21.86 -12.85 13.37
C LEU A 61 20.47 -13.26 12.88
N PHE A 62 19.74 -14.07 13.66
CA PHE A 62 18.36 -14.43 13.39
C PHE A 62 17.48 -13.18 13.29
N ALA A 63 17.54 -12.29 14.28
CA ALA A 63 16.72 -11.09 14.32
C ALA A 63 17.02 -10.15 13.14
N CYS A 64 18.29 -9.91 12.82
CA CYS A 64 18.69 -9.14 11.64
C CYS A 64 18.13 -9.77 10.36
N LYS A 65 18.20 -11.10 10.22
CA LYS A 65 17.63 -11.79 9.05
C LYS A 65 16.12 -11.63 8.96
N MET A 66 15.40 -11.70 10.09
CA MET A 66 13.95 -11.50 10.11
C MET A 66 13.58 -10.06 9.74
N LEU A 67 14.31 -9.07 10.26
CA LEU A 67 14.11 -7.65 9.90
C LEU A 67 14.42 -7.37 8.42
N ASP A 68 15.48 -7.97 7.88
CA ASP A 68 15.77 -7.94 6.44
C ASP A 68 14.63 -8.55 5.62
N SER A 69 14.13 -9.71 6.05
CA SER A 69 13.01 -10.37 5.41
C SER A 69 11.72 -9.55 5.48
N MET A 70 11.47 -8.81 6.57
CA MET A 70 10.35 -7.87 6.71
C MET A 70 10.49 -6.70 5.73
N GLN A 71 11.65 -6.06 5.66
CA GLN A 71 11.86 -4.97 4.70
C GLN A 71 11.66 -5.43 3.26
N ARG A 72 12.14 -6.63 2.90
CA ARG A 72 11.91 -7.18 1.57
C ARG A 72 10.43 -7.35 1.24
N LEU A 73 9.61 -7.76 2.21
CA LEU A 73 8.16 -7.82 2.04
C LEU A 73 7.54 -6.42 1.92
N MET A 74 8.02 -5.44 2.69
CA MET A 74 7.57 -4.05 2.58
C MET A 74 7.91 -3.43 1.22
N HIS A 75 9.02 -3.83 0.58
CA HIS A 75 9.38 -3.46 -0.80
C HIS A 75 8.68 -4.32 -1.88
N GLY A 76 7.71 -5.18 -1.51
CA GLY A 76 6.97 -6.01 -2.47
C GLY A 76 7.76 -7.18 -3.08
N LEU A 77 8.95 -7.51 -2.55
CA LEU A 77 9.83 -8.56 -3.09
C LEU A 77 9.45 -9.99 -2.65
N GLU A 78 8.14 -10.27 -2.53
CA GLU A 78 7.62 -11.58 -2.07
C GLU A 78 7.98 -12.73 -3.02
N GLN A 79 8.01 -12.44 -4.33
CA GLN A 79 8.27 -13.47 -5.35
C GLN A 79 9.76 -13.74 -5.56
N GLU A 80 10.64 -12.87 -5.07
CA GLU A 80 12.07 -13.06 -5.17
C GLU A 80 12.59 -14.13 -4.21
N ARG A 81 13.68 -14.80 -4.60
CA ARG A 81 14.34 -15.76 -3.71
C ARG A 81 14.88 -15.04 -2.47
N VAL A 82 14.70 -15.65 -1.30
CA VAL A 82 15.29 -15.13 -0.05
C VAL A 82 16.78 -15.43 -0.02
N PRO A 83 17.65 -14.41 0.06
CA PRO A 83 19.08 -14.61 0.07
C PRO A 83 19.51 -15.31 1.36
N LEU A 84 20.63 -16.03 1.28
CA LEU A 84 21.25 -16.71 2.42
C LEU A 84 22.07 -15.75 3.29
N THR A 85 22.42 -14.58 2.76
CA THR A 85 23.11 -13.52 3.51
C THR A 85 22.20 -12.96 4.60
N THR A 86 22.80 -12.50 5.70
CA THR A 86 22.04 -12.00 6.87
C THR A 86 21.36 -10.68 6.57
N ILE A 87 22.01 -9.84 5.77
CA ILE A 87 21.55 -8.52 5.37
C ILE A 87 21.61 -8.45 3.84
N SER A 88 20.52 -8.01 3.23
CA SER A 88 20.37 -7.81 1.79
C SER A 88 19.82 -6.41 1.51
N LYS A 89 18.65 -6.10 2.08
CA LYS A 89 17.98 -4.80 1.98
C LYS A 89 18.03 -4.00 3.27
N LEU A 90 18.24 -4.65 4.43
CA LEU A 90 18.35 -3.97 5.71
C LEU A 90 19.55 -2.99 5.78
N PRO A 91 19.34 -1.69 6.02
CA PRO A 91 20.42 -0.76 6.28
C PRO A 91 21.25 -1.17 7.51
N LYS A 92 22.57 -1.01 7.44
CA LYS A 92 23.49 -1.45 8.50
C LYS A 92 23.25 -0.73 9.83
N ASN A 93 22.91 0.56 9.81
CA ASN A 93 22.54 1.34 10.98
C ASN A 93 21.29 0.78 11.67
N ILE A 94 20.26 0.42 10.91
CA ILE A 94 19.03 -0.19 11.42
C ILE A 94 19.31 -1.56 12.05
N ALA A 95 20.18 -2.36 11.42
CA ALA A 95 20.60 -3.64 11.98
C ALA A 95 21.33 -3.49 13.33
N ILE A 96 22.17 -2.45 13.47
CA ILE A 96 22.84 -2.13 14.74
C ILE A 96 21.83 -1.68 15.78
N ASP A 97 20.90 -0.79 15.43
CA ASP A 97 19.86 -0.31 16.34
C ASP A 97 18.99 -1.46 16.86
N ALA A 98 18.62 -2.41 15.99
CA ALA A 98 17.90 -3.61 16.38
C ALA A 98 18.72 -4.51 17.32
N ALA A 99 20.01 -4.70 17.06
CA ALA A 99 20.88 -5.50 17.93
C ALA A 99 21.01 -4.87 19.33
N VAL A 100 21.13 -3.53 19.40
CA VAL A 100 21.17 -2.79 20.68
C VAL A 100 19.83 -2.90 21.40
N ALA A 101 18.70 -2.76 20.69
CA ALA A 101 17.37 -2.93 21.25
C ALA A 101 17.16 -4.33 21.86
N ILE A 102 17.60 -5.38 21.17
CA ILE A 102 17.53 -6.76 21.65
C ILE A 102 18.43 -6.98 22.86
N ALA A 103 19.66 -6.44 22.83
CA ALA A 103 20.58 -6.48 23.97
C ALA A 103 19.95 -5.83 25.19
N PHE A 104 19.38 -4.63 25.03
CA PHE A 104 18.71 -3.90 26.09
C PHE A 104 17.52 -4.67 26.67
N CYS A 105 16.62 -5.17 25.81
CA CYS A 105 15.49 -6.02 26.25
C CYS A 105 15.97 -7.26 27.00
N GLY A 106 17.02 -7.93 26.50
CA GLY A 106 17.63 -9.08 27.14
C GLY A 106 18.21 -8.74 28.52
N THR A 107 18.92 -7.62 28.65
CA THR A 107 19.46 -7.13 29.92
C THR A 107 18.34 -6.79 30.90
N VAL A 108 17.26 -6.13 30.46
CA VAL A 108 16.11 -5.83 31.31
C VAL A 108 15.46 -7.12 31.82
N VAL A 109 15.21 -8.10 30.94
CA VAL A 109 14.67 -9.41 31.34
C VAL A 109 15.60 -10.10 32.34
N PHE A 110 16.91 -10.06 32.12
CA PHE A 110 17.91 -10.64 33.01
C PHE A 110 17.95 -9.94 34.39
N LEU A 111 17.92 -8.61 34.44
CA LEU A 111 17.86 -7.85 35.69
C LEU A 111 16.56 -8.11 36.45
N LEU A 112 15.42 -8.22 35.74
CA LEU A 112 14.16 -8.64 36.35
C LEU A 112 14.25 -10.05 36.93
N GLN A 113 14.95 -10.98 36.26
CA GLN A 113 15.21 -12.31 36.81
C GLN A 113 16.05 -12.29 38.08
N LEU A 114 16.99 -11.34 38.22
CA LEU A 114 17.85 -11.18 39.39
C LEU A 114 17.13 -10.48 40.56
N MET A 115 16.32 -9.46 40.28
CA MET A 115 15.65 -8.68 41.33
C MET A 115 14.50 -9.42 41.99
N PHE A 116 13.81 -10.32 41.28
CA PHE A 116 12.62 -10.98 41.77
C PHE A 116 12.89 -12.46 42.08
N THR A 117 13.01 -12.77 43.37
CA THR A 117 13.15 -14.14 43.89
C THR A 117 11.83 -14.67 44.46
N GLY A 118 11.52 -15.95 44.24
CA GLY A 118 10.33 -16.63 44.78
C GLY A 118 9.18 -16.82 43.77
N ASP A 119 8.00 -17.24 44.27
CA ASP A 119 6.85 -17.69 43.46
C ASP A 119 6.28 -16.66 42.46
N ARG A 120 6.58 -15.37 42.64
CA ARG A 120 6.10 -14.30 41.73
C ARG A 120 6.94 -14.14 40.46
N ARG A 121 8.15 -14.72 40.43
CA ARG A 121 9.09 -14.65 39.31
C ARG A 121 8.50 -15.13 37.97
N PRO A 122 7.87 -16.31 37.85
CA PRO A 122 7.32 -16.78 36.57
C PRO A 122 6.17 -15.90 36.07
N THR A 123 5.29 -15.46 36.96
CA THR A 123 4.16 -14.58 36.60
C THR A 123 4.63 -13.25 36.04
N LEU A 124 5.65 -12.64 36.65
CA LEU A 124 6.19 -11.37 36.18
C LEU A 124 6.91 -11.51 34.84
N LEU A 125 7.70 -12.56 34.66
CA LEU A 125 8.37 -12.85 33.37
C LEU A 125 7.37 -13.03 32.23
N ASN A 126 6.27 -13.75 32.50
CA ASN A 126 5.20 -13.91 31.52
C ASN A 126 4.55 -12.57 31.17
N LEU A 127 4.28 -11.72 32.17
CA LEU A 127 3.73 -10.39 31.95
C LEU A 127 4.68 -9.52 31.12
N THR A 128 5.98 -9.53 31.43
CA THR A 128 7.00 -8.82 30.64
C THR A 128 7.04 -9.33 29.21
N GLY A 129 6.96 -10.64 28.99
CA GLY A 129 6.90 -11.24 27.66
C GLY A 129 5.68 -10.78 26.85
N VAL A 130 4.50 -10.71 27.48
CA VAL A 130 3.27 -10.21 26.85
C VAL A 130 3.40 -8.74 26.46
N ILE A 131 3.98 -7.91 27.34
CA ILE A 131 4.22 -6.49 27.07
C ILE A 131 5.20 -6.33 25.90
N LEU A 132 6.32 -7.05 25.91
CA LEU A 132 7.31 -7.02 24.83
C LEU A 132 6.69 -7.44 23.49
N TYR A 133 5.90 -8.51 23.48
CA TYR A 133 5.18 -8.95 22.28
C TYR A 133 4.21 -7.87 21.78
N ALA A 134 3.40 -7.28 22.66
CA ALA A 134 2.46 -6.24 22.30
C ALA A 134 3.13 -4.97 21.76
N LEU A 135 4.34 -4.66 22.20
CA LEU A 135 5.13 -3.51 21.72
C LEU A 135 5.96 -3.82 20.48
N THR A 136 6.15 -5.09 20.11
CA THR A 136 7.06 -5.50 19.03
C THR A 136 6.74 -4.85 17.69
N PRO A 137 5.48 -4.82 17.19
CA PRO A 137 5.18 -4.17 15.91
C PRO A 137 5.52 -2.68 15.91
N ALA A 138 5.12 -1.95 16.97
CA ALA A 138 5.39 -0.53 17.08
C ALA A 138 6.89 -0.23 17.22
N LEU A 139 7.64 -1.06 17.95
CA LEU A 139 9.08 -0.90 18.12
C LEU A 139 9.82 -1.10 16.80
N ILE A 140 9.50 -2.16 16.05
CA ILE A 140 10.16 -2.44 14.77
C ILE A 140 9.86 -1.31 13.77
N LEU A 141 8.61 -0.88 13.66
CA LEU A 141 8.26 0.21 12.76
C LEU A 141 8.95 1.52 13.17
N SER A 142 9.04 1.82 14.47
CA SER A 142 9.77 2.99 14.96
C SER A 142 11.27 2.93 14.61
N ILE A 143 11.88 1.75 14.67
CA ILE A 143 13.28 1.52 14.28
C ILE A 143 13.45 1.71 12.76
N PHE A 144 12.51 1.22 11.95
CA PHE A 144 12.51 1.43 10.50
C PHE A 144 12.36 2.90 10.10
N GLN A 145 11.60 3.69 10.88
CA GLN A 145 11.45 5.14 10.71
C GLN A 145 12.63 5.96 11.28
N GLY A 146 13.73 5.33 11.68
CA GLY A 146 14.92 6.05 12.14
C GLY A 146 14.80 6.67 13.54
N ALA A 147 13.95 6.14 14.42
CA ALA A 147 13.88 6.62 15.82
C ALA A 147 15.18 6.40 16.62
N GLY A 148 16.12 5.61 16.08
CA GLY A 148 17.44 5.30 16.60
C GLY A 148 17.46 4.16 17.63
N SER A 149 18.65 3.81 18.13
CA SER A 149 18.89 2.77 19.15
C SER A 149 18.08 2.90 20.44
N LEU A 150 17.55 4.10 20.74
CA LEU A 150 16.70 4.39 21.91
C LEU A 150 15.20 4.46 21.58
N ALA A 151 14.76 3.86 20.48
CA ALA A 151 13.34 3.78 20.11
C ALA A 151 12.46 3.16 21.22
N ILE A 152 13.03 2.29 22.08
CA ILE A 152 12.35 1.67 23.24
C ILE A 152 11.96 2.71 24.31
N LEU A 153 12.56 3.91 24.32
CA LEU A 153 12.31 4.92 25.35
C LEU A 153 11.52 6.13 24.84
N LYS A 154 10.95 6.05 23.64
CA LYS A 154 10.22 7.16 23.00
C LYS A 154 8.73 6.82 22.81
N PRO A 155 7.87 7.06 23.82
CA PRO A 155 6.42 6.78 23.73
C PRO A 155 5.72 7.49 22.56
N ALA A 156 6.21 8.68 22.18
CA ALA A 156 5.69 9.41 21.03
C ALA A 156 5.92 8.67 19.70
N ALA A 157 7.05 7.97 19.56
CA ALA A 157 7.35 7.16 18.37
C ALA A 157 6.42 5.96 18.29
N TRP A 158 6.14 5.30 19.42
CA TRP A 158 5.21 4.17 19.46
C TRP A 158 3.78 4.57 19.08
N ARG A 159 3.32 5.72 19.60
CA ARG A 159 1.99 6.24 19.27
C ARG A 159 1.88 6.55 17.77
N ARG A 160 2.93 7.10 17.16
CA ARG A 160 3.00 7.36 15.72
C ARG A 160 2.96 6.06 14.93
N ALA A 161 3.79 5.08 15.28
CA ALA A 161 3.82 3.77 14.65
C ALA A 161 2.45 3.06 14.71
N VAL A 162 1.76 3.12 15.85
CA VAL A 162 0.39 2.56 15.99
C VAL A 162 -0.61 3.28 15.08
N ALA A 163 -0.51 4.60 14.94
CA ALA A 163 -1.37 5.37 14.05
C ALA A 163 -1.15 4.97 12.58
N GLU A 164 0.11 4.81 12.16
CA GLU A 164 0.48 4.45 10.78
C GLU A 164 0.08 3.02 10.39
N ILE A 165 0.10 2.06 11.31
CA ILE A 165 -0.42 0.70 11.08
C ILE A 165 -1.96 0.70 10.84
N GLY A 166 -2.63 1.82 11.12
CA GLY A 166 -4.07 2.00 10.93
C GLY A 166 -4.86 1.97 12.24
N GLY A 167 -4.25 2.44 13.33
CA GLY A 167 -4.88 2.66 14.62
C GLY A 167 -5.09 1.39 15.46
N ALA A 168 -5.74 1.57 16.63
CA ALA A 168 -5.86 0.52 17.64
C ALA A 168 -6.57 -0.75 17.16
N GLY A 169 -7.55 -0.64 16.26
CA GLY A 169 -8.30 -1.79 15.74
C GLY A 169 -7.43 -2.73 14.90
N ARG A 170 -6.68 -2.20 13.92
CA ARG A 170 -5.74 -3.00 13.11
C ARG A 170 -4.54 -3.47 13.94
N TYR A 171 -4.10 -2.67 14.91
CA TYR A 171 -3.04 -3.03 15.84
C TYR A 171 -3.41 -4.21 16.78
N LEU A 172 -4.69 -4.38 17.12
CA LEU A 172 -5.13 -5.58 17.82
C LEU A 172 -5.21 -6.80 16.89
N ALA A 173 -5.67 -6.61 15.64
CA ALA A 173 -5.76 -7.68 14.66
C ALA A 173 -4.38 -8.28 14.30
N ILE A 174 -3.37 -7.41 14.09
CA ILE A 174 -1.99 -7.81 13.78
C ILE A 174 -1.37 -8.67 14.90
N LEU A 175 -1.71 -8.40 16.17
CA LEU A 175 -1.22 -9.16 17.32
C LEU A 175 -1.99 -10.46 17.55
N ALA A 176 -3.31 -10.42 17.40
CA ALA A 176 -4.21 -11.51 17.77
C ALA A 176 -4.04 -12.74 16.86
N MET A 177 -3.91 -12.55 15.55
CA MET A 177 -3.86 -13.68 14.61
C MET A 177 -2.65 -14.60 14.83
N PRO A 178 -1.38 -14.11 14.83
CA PRO A 178 -0.23 -14.95 15.13
C PRO A 178 -0.25 -15.50 16.56
N PHE A 179 -0.81 -14.78 17.53
CA PHE A 179 -0.96 -15.28 18.90
C PHE A 179 -1.91 -16.47 18.98
N LEU A 180 -3.09 -16.40 18.35
CA LEU A 180 -4.06 -17.49 18.31
C LEU A 180 -3.48 -18.71 17.58
N PHE A 181 -2.75 -18.50 16.48
CA PHE A 181 -2.05 -19.57 15.78
C PHE A 181 -0.97 -20.22 16.65
N ALA A 182 -0.16 -19.43 17.36
CA ALA A 182 0.85 -19.93 18.28
C ALA A 182 0.22 -20.74 19.43
N ALA A 183 -0.89 -20.25 20.00
CA ALA A 183 -1.63 -20.95 21.04
C ALA A 183 -2.17 -22.30 20.54
N LEU A 184 -2.72 -22.35 19.32
CA LEU A 184 -3.19 -23.58 18.69
C LEU A 184 -2.04 -24.59 18.51
N VAL A 185 -0.93 -24.18 17.89
CA VAL A 185 0.24 -25.04 17.67
C VAL A 185 0.83 -25.54 18.98
N LEU A 186 0.97 -24.67 19.97
CA LEU A 186 1.50 -25.05 21.28
C LEU A 186 0.57 -26.02 22.01
N THR A 187 -0.75 -25.83 21.91
CA THR A 187 -1.74 -26.75 22.48
C THR A 187 -1.61 -28.14 21.85
N ILE A 188 -1.55 -28.21 20.52
CA ILE A 188 -1.35 -29.46 19.78
C ILE A 188 -0.04 -30.13 20.21
N TYR A 189 1.06 -29.36 20.30
CA TYR A 189 2.34 -29.87 20.78
C TYR A 189 2.27 -30.41 22.21
N THR A 190 1.60 -29.71 23.13
CA THR A 190 1.46 -30.18 24.51
C THR A 190 0.64 -31.47 24.61
N MET A 191 -0.44 -31.58 23.83
CA MET A 191 -1.25 -32.81 23.74
C MET A 191 -0.43 -33.97 23.15
N LEU A 192 0.35 -33.70 22.12
CA LEU A 192 1.25 -34.68 21.51
C LEU A 192 2.33 -35.16 22.50
N ALA A 193 2.95 -34.24 23.24
CA ALA A 193 3.97 -34.59 24.23
C ALA A 193 3.37 -35.42 25.38
N GLN A 194 2.17 -35.07 25.86
CA GLN A 194 1.48 -35.82 26.92
C GLN A 194 1.03 -37.21 26.49
N THR A 195 0.76 -37.43 25.19
CA THR A 195 0.36 -38.75 24.67
C THR A 195 1.54 -39.65 24.35
N LEU A 196 2.67 -39.09 23.90
CA LEU A 196 3.86 -39.85 23.53
C LEU A 196 4.79 -40.17 24.70
N ILE A 197 4.80 -39.34 25.75
CA ILE A 197 5.72 -39.45 26.87
C ILE A 197 5.02 -40.08 28.07
N SER A 198 5.66 -41.05 28.74
CA SER A 198 5.20 -41.63 30.00
C SER A 198 5.22 -40.60 31.15
N ALA A 199 4.47 -40.81 32.23
CA ALA A 199 4.46 -39.86 33.36
C ALA A 199 5.85 -39.67 34.01
N GLU A 200 6.67 -40.72 34.05
CA GLU A 200 8.05 -40.67 34.57
C GLU A 200 8.98 -39.88 33.62
N ASP A 201 8.88 -40.14 32.32
CA ASP A 201 9.63 -39.41 31.31
C ASP A 201 9.18 -37.94 31.20
N GLN A 202 7.93 -37.64 31.53
CA GLN A 202 7.38 -36.28 31.58
C GLN A 202 8.02 -35.49 32.72
N ALA A 203 8.19 -36.11 33.89
CA ALA A 203 8.91 -35.52 35.02
C ALA A 203 10.39 -35.28 34.65
N ARG A 204 11.01 -36.23 33.95
CA ARG A 204 12.39 -36.08 33.45
C ARG A 204 12.52 -34.98 32.42
N TYR A 205 11.59 -34.91 31.47
CA TYR A 205 11.50 -33.85 30.49
C TYR A 205 11.39 -32.50 31.21
N ASN A 206 10.44 -32.32 32.12
CA ASN A 206 10.23 -31.07 32.88
C ASN A 206 11.31 -30.73 33.90
N SER A 207 12.32 -31.59 34.10
CA SER A 207 13.40 -31.32 35.05
C SER A 207 14.29 -30.16 34.62
N ILE A 208 14.91 -29.52 35.63
CA ILE A 208 15.90 -28.44 35.45
C ILE A 208 17.25 -28.94 34.92
N ASN A 209 17.52 -30.25 35.02
CA ASN A 209 18.78 -30.88 34.62
C ASN A 209 18.91 -31.05 33.09
N GLY A 210 17.89 -30.63 32.34
CA GLY A 210 17.84 -30.73 30.89
C GLY A 210 17.55 -32.14 30.40
N THR A 211 17.52 -32.30 29.08
CA THR A 211 17.21 -33.59 28.44
C THR A 211 18.45 -34.35 27.98
N TYR A 212 19.67 -33.87 28.22
CA TYR A 212 20.90 -34.55 27.77
C TYR A 212 21.02 -35.97 28.37
N GLY A 213 21.19 -36.97 27.51
CA GLY A 213 21.24 -38.38 27.90
C GLY A 213 19.88 -38.99 28.27
N ALA A 214 18.78 -38.27 27.98
CA ALA A 214 17.42 -38.81 28.08
C ALA A 214 17.11 -39.78 26.92
N PRO A 215 16.09 -40.65 27.07
CA PRO A 215 15.63 -41.56 26.01
C PRO A 215 15.37 -40.83 24.69
N ALA A 216 15.50 -41.57 23.57
CA ALA A 216 15.38 -41.01 22.22
C ALA A 216 14.06 -40.25 21.98
N ILE A 217 12.96 -40.72 22.59
CA ILE A 217 11.65 -40.06 22.48
C ILE A 217 11.64 -38.65 23.10
N ILE A 218 12.33 -38.46 24.23
CA ILE A 218 12.46 -37.16 24.90
C ILE A 218 13.33 -36.22 24.07
N GLN A 219 14.38 -36.73 23.43
CA GLN A 219 15.20 -35.95 22.50
C GLN A 219 14.40 -35.49 21.29
N LEU A 220 13.62 -36.39 20.69
CA LEU A 220 12.78 -36.07 19.54
C LEU A 220 11.78 -34.96 19.88
N ILE A 221 11.15 -35.04 21.04
CA ILE A 221 10.19 -34.02 21.50
C ILE A 221 10.89 -32.70 21.84
N THR A 222 12.12 -32.76 22.38
CA THR A 222 12.97 -31.57 22.60
C THR A 222 13.33 -30.90 21.28
N ILE A 223 13.71 -31.67 20.26
CA ILE A 223 14.03 -31.18 18.92
C ILE A 223 12.80 -30.52 18.30
N LEU A 224 11.65 -31.21 18.34
CA LEU A 224 10.39 -30.69 17.84
C LEU A 224 10.01 -29.37 18.54
N ARG A 225 10.18 -29.27 19.85
CA ARG A 225 9.95 -28.03 20.60
C ARG A 225 10.83 -26.90 20.11
N GLY A 226 12.13 -27.13 19.97
CA GLY A 226 13.06 -26.09 19.53
C GLY A 226 12.73 -25.58 18.13
N ILE A 227 12.34 -26.48 17.22
CA ILE A 227 11.85 -26.11 15.88
C ILE A 227 10.57 -25.28 16.00
N ILE A 228 9.55 -25.77 16.71
CA ILE A 228 8.28 -25.04 16.88
C ILE A 228 8.51 -23.64 17.43
N PHE A 229 9.34 -23.49 18.48
CA PHE A 229 9.62 -22.20 19.09
C PHE A 229 10.32 -21.23 18.13
N ALA A 230 11.29 -21.70 17.33
CA ALA A 230 11.95 -20.87 16.34
C ALA A 230 10.97 -20.34 15.28
N PHE A 231 10.07 -21.21 14.78
CA PHE A 231 9.06 -20.81 13.81
C PHE A 231 8.00 -19.88 14.40
N LEU A 232 7.56 -20.13 15.64
CA LEU A 232 6.59 -19.27 16.33
C LEU A 232 7.18 -17.90 16.70
N LEU A 233 8.50 -17.77 16.83
CA LEU A 233 9.16 -16.48 17.01
C LEU A 233 9.33 -15.72 15.68
N ALA A 234 9.59 -16.44 14.58
CA ALA A 234 9.78 -15.84 13.26
C ALA A 234 8.46 -15.39 12.61
N LEU A 235 7.39 -16.18 12.79
CA LEU A 235 6.11 -15.98 12.10
C LEU A 235 5.46 -14.60 12.39
N PRO A 236 5.38 -14.12 13.65
CA PRO A 236 4.79 -12.81 13.93
C PRO A 236 5.57 -11.69 13.23
N LEU A 237 6.91 -11.76 13.18
CA LEU A 237 7.74 -10.75 12.53
C LEU A 237 7.39 -10.61 11.03
N ILE A 238 7.30 -11.73 10.32
CA ILE A 238 6.91 -11.76 8.90
C ILE A 238 5.44 -11.36 8.72
N TYR A 239 4.57 -11.74 9.65
CA TYR A 239 3.16 -11.36 9.61
C TYR A 239 2.98 -9.84 9.77
N PHE A 240 3.77 -9.22 10.64
CA PHE A 240 3.67 -7.80 10.91
C PHE A 240 4.00 -6.94 9.70
N SER A 241 4.92 -7.38 8.84
CA SER A 241 5.31 -6.59 7.65
C SER A 241 4.18 -6.34 6.65
N TRP A 242 3.13 -7.17 6.63
CA TRP A 242 1.97 -6.94 5.74
C TRP A 242 1.11 -5.74 6.15
N TYR A 243 1.27 -5.28 7.39
CA TYR A 243 0.52 -4.17 7.96
C TYR A 243 1.36 -2.90 8.08
N PHE A 244 2.66 -2.97 7.75
CA PHE A 244 3.54 -1.81 7.79
C PHE A 244 3.39 -1.00 6.50
N PRO A 245 3.46 0.34 6.60
CA PRO A 245 3.47 1.17 5.40
C PRO A 245 4.72 0.87 4.57
N PRO A 246 4.63 0.86 3.22
CA PRO A 246 5.79 0.65 2.36
C PRO A 246 6.84 1.77 2.57
N PRO A 247 8.15 1.47 2.49
CA PRO A 247 9.22 2.43 2.70
C PRO A 247 9.27 3.47 1.57
N GLU A 248 9.76 4.67 1.90
CA GLU A 248 9.79 5.86 1.03
C GLU A 248 10.51 5.63 -0.32
N GLU A 249 11.41 4.64 -0.45
CA GLU A 249 12.06 4.28 -1.72
C GLU A 249 11.13 3.60 -2.76
N THR A 250 9.85 3.40 -2.43
CA THR A 250 8.81 2.98 -3.40
C THR A 250 7.91 4.14 -3.84
N LEU A 251 8.28 5.38 -3.47
CA LEU A 251 7.65 6.59 -3.98
C LEU A 251 8.15 6.90 -5.40
N ASP A 252 7.19 7.17 -6.27
CA ASP A 252 7.35 7.81 -7.57
C ASP A 252 8.36 8.97 -7.50
N PRO A 253 9.24 9.20 -8.50
CA PRO A 253 10.09 10.38 -8.62
C PRO A 253 9.38 11.75 -8.46
N ASP A 254 8.05 11.79 -8.41
CA ASP A 254 7.25 13.00 -8.19
C ASP A 254 7.04 13.37 -6.72
N ASN A 255 7.57 12.62 -5.74
CA ASN A 255 7.49 12.98 -4.32
C ASN A 255 8.86 13.22 -3.66
N ILE A 256 9.70 14.00 -4.34
CA ILE A 256 10.93 14.55 -3.75
C ILE A 256 10.55 15.70 -2.81
N ASP A 257 10.39 15.41 -1.52
CA ASP A 257 10.48 16.46 -0.49
C ASP A 257 11.98 16.72 -0.27
N ILE A 258 12.47 17.82 -0.81
CA ILE A 258 13.83 18.29 -0.54
C ILE A 258 13.85 18.74 0.92
N ASP A 259 14.44 17.95 1.81
CA ASP A 259 14.65 18.36 3.19
C ASP A 259 15.70 19.49 3.22
N GLU A 260 15.21 20.74 3.17
CA GLU A 260 15.99 21.99 3.22
C GLU A 260 16.95 22.06 4.44
N ARG A 261 16.78 21.18 5.43
CA ARG A 261 17.60 21.10 6.64
C ARG A 261 19.01 20.58 6.40
N GLU A 262 19.24 19.77 5.37
CA GLU A 262 20.60 19.30 5.03
C GLU A 262 21.39 20.35 4.24
N LEU A 263 20.69 21.23 3.49
CA LEU A 263 21.31 22.31 2.71
C LEU A 263 21.71 23.51 3.59
N ALA A 264 20.99 23.75 4.69
CA ALA A 264 21.27 24.86 5.62
C ALA A 264 22.47 24.62 6.55
N ALA A 265 22.97 23.38 6.66
CA ALA A 265 24.03 23.03 7.61
C ALA A 265 25.47 23.30 7.11
N HIS A 266 25.65 23.75 5.85
CA HIS A 266 26.97 23.91 5.24
C HIS A 266 27.30 25.30 4.69
N ILE A 267 26.50 26.33 5.01
CA ILE A 267 26.79 27.69 4.57
C ILE A 267 26.99 28.56 5.80
N ASN A 268 28.24 28.96 6.02
CA ASN A 268 28.64 29.91 7.05
C ASN A 268 28.02 31.27 6.67
N MET A 269 27.05 31.75 7.45
CA MET A 269 26.13 32.81 7.05
C MET A 269 26.44 34.10 7.81
N ASP A 270 26.84 35.14 7.08
CA ASP A 270 27.13 36.49 7.63
C ASP A 270 25.87 37.19 8.17
N ASP A 271 26.06 38.06 9.17
CA ASP A 271 25.02 38.70 10.00
C ASP A 271 23.90 39.42 9.20
N ASP A 272 24.19 39.91 8.00
CA ASP A 272 23.19 40.58 7.14
C ASP A 272 22.16 39.61 6.55
N LEU A 273 22.55 38.36 6.26
CA LEU A 273 21.63 37.35 5.71
C LEU A 273 20.69 36.81 6.80
N LEU A 274 21.15 36.81 8.06
CA LEU A 274 20.35 36.41 9.21
C LEU A 274 19.22 37.42 9.49
N ALA A 275 19.47 38.71 9.23
CA ALA A 275 18.47 39.76 9.32
C ALA A 275 17.38 39.61 8.24
N GLU A 276 17.77 39.30 7.00
CA GLU A 276 16.80 39.07 5.91
C GLU A 276 15.99 37.79 6.13
N LEU A 277 16.63 36.72 6.64
CA LEU A 277 15.95 35.48 7.01
C LEU A 277 14.91 35.71 8.10
N ASN A 278 15.22 36.53 9.11
CA ASN A 278 14.27 36.87 10.17
C ASN A 278 13.08 37.70 9.66
N ARG A 279 13.31 38.56 8.67
CA ARG A 279 12.25 39.31 8.02
C ARG A 279 11.34 38.41 7.20
N LEU A 280 11.91 37.52 6.38
CA LEU A 280 11.16 36.53 5.59
C LEU A 280 10.36 35.58 6.50
N LYS A 281 10.96 35.14 7.60
CA LYS A 281 10.29 34.30 8.61
C LYS A 281 9.12 35.01 9.29
N ALA A 282 9.23 36.32 9.53
CA ALA A 282 8.14 37.12 10.07
C ALA A 282 7.00 37.36 9.05
N GLU A 283 7.32 37.47 7.76
CA GLU A 283 6.33 37.52 6.69
C GLU A 283 5.64 36.15 6.49
N GLU A 284 6.39 35.07 6.56
CA GLU A 284 5.90 33.69 6.51
C GLU A 284 5.01 33.36 7.73
N GLU A 285 5.38 33.79 8.93
CA GLU A 285 4.53 33.67 10.13
C GLU A 285 3.23 34.47 10.02
N ARG A 286 3.25 35.64 9.38
CA ARG A 286 2.03 36.43 9.10
C ARG A 286 1.13 35.72 8.09
N HIS A 287 1.69 35.14 7.03
CA HIS A 287 0.95 34.32 6.07
C HIS A 287 0.38 33.05 6.71
N ALA A 288 1.15 32.36 7.56
CA ALA A 288 0.71 31.19 8.31
C ALA A 288 -0.38 31.51 9.35
N GLN A 289 -0.35 32.71 9.94
CA GLN A 289 -1.42 33.17 10.86
C GLN A 289 -2.72 33.52 10.13
N LEU A 290 -2.64 34.07 8.91
CA LEU A 290 -3.80 34.28 8.04
C LEU A 290 -4.41 32.93 7.60
N GLN A 291 -3.58 31.95 7.25
CA GLN A 291 -4.00 30.59 6.87
C GLN A 291 -4.65 29.81 8.03
N ARG A 292 -4.18 29.97 9.27
CA ARG A 292 -4.78 29.32 10.46
C ARG A 292 -6.20 29.79 10.82
N ARG A 293 -6.67 30.91 10.25
CA ARG A 293 -8.01 31.44 10.47
C ARG A 293 -9.02 31.04 9.38
N ALA A 294 -8.59 30.34 8.33
CA ALA A 294 -9.50 29.85 7.30
C ALA A 294 -10.29 28.63 7.81
N PRO A 295 -11.60 28.52 7.51
CA PRO A 295 -12.40 27.35 7.87
C PRO A 295 -11.83 26.08 7.22
N PRO A 296 -12.08 24.88 7.78
CA PRO A 296 -11.55 23.63 7.24
C PRO A 296 -11.95 23.45 5.78
N VAL A 297 -10.96 23.33 4.91
CA VAL A 297 -11.13 23.17 3.46
C VAL A 297 -11.59 21.75 3.17
N ASP A 298 -12.68 21.59 2.41
CA ASP A 298 -13.20 20.28 2.03
C ASP A 298 -12.42 19.68 0.85
N LEU A 299 -11.41 18.87 1.16
CA LEU A 299 -10.59 18.19 0.17
C LEU A 299 -11.39 17.17 -0.67
N ASN A 300 -12.61 16.78 -0.26
CA ASN A 300 -13.45 15.91 -1.08
C ASN A 300 -13.83 16.56 -2.42
N LEU A 301 -13.76 17.89 -2.51
CA LEU A 301 -14.01 18.63 -3.75
C LEU A 301 -12.96 18.35 -4.84
N LEU A 302 -11.80 17.79 -4.46
CA LEU A 302 -10.71 17.43 -5.36
C LEU A 302 -10.78 16.00 -5.88
N ARG A 303 -11.79 15.21 -5.53
CA ARG A 303 -11.87 13.79 -5.91
C ARG A 303 -11.83 13.55 -7.43
N GLU A 304 -12.26 14.54 -8.22
CA GLU A 304 -12.27 14.47 -9.69
C GLU A 304 -11.07 15.20 -10.32
N ALA A 305 -10.22 15.85 -9.52
CA ALA A 305 -8.98 16.47 -9.94
C ALA A 305 -7.85 15.45 -9.96
N ASP A 306 -6.97 15.54 -10.96
CA ASP A 306 -5.67 14.87 -10.90
C ASP A 306 -4.75 15.62 -9.92
N THR A 307 -4.56 15.05 -8.74
CA THR A 307 -3.75 15.61 -7.67
C THR A 307 -2.32 15.09 -7.64
N GLU A 308 -1.94 14.16 -8.52
CA GLU A 308 -0.64 13.45 -8.46
C GLU A 308 0.55 14.42 -8.57
N GLY A 309 0.39 15.54 -9.28
CA GLY A 309 1.40 16.60 -9.38
C GLY A 309 1.03 17.94 -8.74
N MET A 310 0.06 17.97 -7.81
CA MET A 310 -0.28 19.18 -7.04
C MET A 310 0.39 19.17 -5.67
N SER A 311 1.05 20.27 -5.28
CA SER A 311 1.56 20.43 -3.91
C SER A 311 0.41 20.50 -2.88
N ALA A 312 0.69 20.16 -1.61
CA ALA A 312 -0.32 20.19 -0.56
C ALA A 312 -0.95 21.60 -0.36
N ASP A 313 -0.19 22.66 -0.62
CA ASP A 313 -0.68 24.03 -0.54
C ASP A 313 -1.52 24.43 -1.74
N GLU A 314 -1.16 23.95 -2.93
CA GLU A 314 -1.97 24.11 -4.15
C GLU A 314 -3.31 23.40 -4.02
N GLN A 315 -3.32 22.16 -3.50
CA GLN A 315 -4.56 21.42 -3.24
C GLN A 315 -5.47 22.17 -2.27
N ARG A 316 -4.92 22.69 -1.16
CA ARG A 316 -5.71 23.47 -0.17
C ARG A 316 -6.24 24.77 -0.76
N ARG A 317 -5.42 25.49 -1.54
CA ARG A 317 -5.85 26.72 -2.21
C ARG A 317 -6.97 26.45 -3.20
N PHE A 318 -6.77 25.45 -4.06
CA PHE A 318 -7.77 25.09 -5.07
C PHE A 318 -9.07 24.61 -4.44
N ALA A 319 -9.02 23.74 -3.43
CA ALA A 319 -10.22 23.31 -2.72
C ALA A 319 -10.91 24.46 -1.95
N GLY A 320 -10.14 25.41 -1.43
CA GLY A 320 -10.66 26.64 -0.84
C GLY A 320 -11.42 27.50 -1.85
N ASP A 321 -10.82 27.72 -3.02
CA ASP A 321 -11.42 28.50 -4.12
C ASP A 321 -12.67 27.80 -4.67
N LEU A 322 -12.68 26.47 -4.78
CA LEU A 322 -13.88 25.69 -5.14
C LEU A 322 -14.99 25.86 -4.10
N THR A 323 -14.65 25.82 -2.80
CA THR A 323 -15.62 26.02 -1.71
C THR A 323 -16.23 27.42 -1.77
N GLN A 324 -15.41 28.44 -2.00
CA GLN A 324 -15.85 29.83 -2.13
C GLN A 324 -16.70 30.02 -3.40
N ALA A 325 -16.30 29.43 -4.53
CA ALA A 325 -17.10 29.45 -5.75
C ALA A 325 -18.48 28.81 -5.52
N ASP A 326 -18.57 27.66 -4.84
CA ASP A 326 -19.85 27.02 -4.53
C ASP A 326 -20.74 27.87 -3.60
N VAL A 327 -20.18 28.72 -2.74
CA VAL A 327 -20.93 29.71 -1.95
C VAL A 327 -21.46 30.83 -2.86
N LEU A 328 -20.61 31.41 -3.71
CA LEU A 328 -20.99 32.48 -4.64
C LEU A 328 -22.08 32.02 -5.62
N ILE A 329 -21.98 30.79 -6.14
CA ILE A 329 -22.99 30.19 -7.02
C ILE A 329 -24.34 30.06 -6.30
N ARG A 330 -24.34 29.68 -5.02
CA ARG A 330 -25.58 29.59 -4.21
C ARG A 330 -26.18 30.96 -3.92
N GLN A 331 -25.35 31.99 -3.82
CA GLN A 331 -25.79 33.39 -3.63
C GLN A 331 -26.24 34.05 -4.94
N GLY A 332 -26.00 33.42 -6.09
CA GLY A 332 -26.32 33.95 -7.42
C GLY A 332 -25.26 34.92 -7.97
N GLU A 333 -24.13 35.08 -7.29
CA GLU A 333 -23.01 35.92 -7.68
C GLU A 333 -22.12 35.23 -8.74
N ASN A 334 -22.74 34.84 -9.86
CA ASN A 334 -22.13 33.99 -10.87
C ASN A 334 -20.89 34.61 -11.54
N GLU A 335 -20.84 35.94 -11.74
CA GLU A 335 -19.67 36.61 -12.32
C GLU A 335 -18.44 36.52 -11.41
N GLN A 336 -18.62 36.62 -10.09
CA GLN A 336 -17.53 36.47 -9.13
C GLN A 336 -17.06 35.01 -9.04
N ALA A 337 -17.99 34.06 -9.12
CA ALA A 337 -17.64 32.65 -9.19
C ALA A 337 -16.86 32.30 -10.47
N ILE A 338 -17.22 32.90 -11.62
CA ILE A 338 -16.47 32.74 -12.86
C ILE A 338 -15.07 33.33 -12.71
N ALA A 339 -14.94 34.58 -12.25
CA ALA A 339 -13.64 35.23 -12.08
C ALA A 339 -12.70 34.48 -11.12
N LEU A 340 -13.26 33.79 -10.13
CA LEU A 340 -12.50 32.95 -9.19
C LEU A 340 -12.01 31.64 -9.83
N LEU A 341 -12.80 31.03 -10.72
CA LEU A 341 -12.49 29.71 -11.31
C LEU A 341 -11.78 29.79 -12.66
N GLU A 342 -11.94 30.86 -13.41
CA GLU A 342 -11.36 31.07 -14.74
C GLU A 342 -9.83 30.90 -14.79
N PRO A 343 -9.04 31.35 -13.79
CA PRO A 343 -7.59 31.13 -13.78
C PRO A 343 -7.19 29.65 -13.80
N TYR A 344 -8.04 28.76 -13.25
CA TYR A 344 -7.79 27.31 -13.23
C TYR A 344 -8.20 26.60 -14.53
N ALA A 345 -8.90 27.30 -15.43
CA ALA A 345 -9.43 26.74 -16.67
C ALA A 345 -8.89 27.42 -17.94
N ASP A 346 -7.74 28.07 -17.83
CA ASP A 346 -7.09 28.74 -18.94
C ASP A 346 -6.44 27.76 -19.95
N GLY A 347 -5.85 28.28 -21.02
CA GLY A 347 -5.12 27.50 -22.04
C GLY A 347 -3.83 26.81 -21.60
N LEU A 348 -3.31 27.14 -20.42
CA LEU A 348 -1.99 26.73 -19.97
C LEU A 348 -2.07 25.59 -18.96
N HIS A 349 -3.17 25.50 -18.22
CA HIS A 349 -3.38 24.46 -17.21
C HIS A 349 -3.99 23.18 -17.80
N ASP A 350 -3.55 22.04 -17.26
CA ASP A 350 -4.09 20.73 -17.64
C ASP A 350 -5.56 20.61 -17.19
N THR A 351 -6.41 20.22 -18.14
CA THR A 351 -7.84 20.02 -17.91
C THR A 351 -8.10 18.88 -16.91
N ASN A 352 -7.26 17.85 -16.88
CA ASN A 352 -7.40 16.74 -15.92
C ASN A 352 -7.12 17.19 -14.49
N ARG A 353 -6.14 18.08 -14.32
CA ARG A 353 -5.71 18.62 -13.03
C ARG A 353 -6.81 19.46 -12.38
N TYR A 354 -7.44 20.38 -13.11
CA TYR A 354 -8.47 21.26 -12.53
C TYR A 354 -9.90 20.92 -12.95
N LEU A 355 -10.17 19.66 -13.32
CA LEU A 355 -11.48 19.21 -13.79
C LEU A 355 -12.69 19.68 -12.93
N PRO A 356 -12.63 19.71 -11.58
CA PRO A 356 -13.71 20.24 -10.76
C PRO A 356 -14.09 21.70 -11.05
N ALA A 357 -13.14 22.54 -11.46
CA ALA A 357 -13.38 23.92 -11.86
C ALA A 357 -14.01 23.98 -13.25
N TYR A 358 -13.48 23.22 -14.21
CA TYR A 358 -14.03 23.10 -15.56
C TYR A 358 -15.51 22.72 -15.54
N LYS A 359 -15.92 21.74 -14.71
CA LYS A 359 -17.33 21.32 -14.59
C LYS A 359 -18.25 22.41 -14.04
N ARG A 360 -17.78 23.19 -13.05
CA ARG A 360 -18.55 24.31 -12.49
C ARG A 360 -18.68 25.46 -13.48
N LEU A 361 -17.57 25.81 -14.14
CA LEU A 361 -17.56 26.82 -15.20
C LEU A 361 -18.46 26.43 -16.37
N HIS A 362 -18.43 25.16 -16.81
CA HIS A 362 -19.33 24.66 -17.85
C HIS A 362 -20.81 24.86 -17.48
N GLN A 363 -21.18 24.53 -16.24
CA GLN A 363 -22.54 24.78 -15.75
C GLN A 363 -22.88 26.27 -15.69
N LEU A 364 -21.93 27.12 -15.31
CA LEU A 364 -22.12 28.57 -15.23
C LEU A 364 -22.27 29.21 -16.62
N TYR A 365 -21.42 28.85 -17.58
CA TYR A 365 -21.52 29.33 -18.96
C TYR A 365 -22.83 28.89 -19.61
N ARG A 366 -23.28 27.66 -19.36
CA ARG A 366 -24.59 27.18 -19.81
C ARG A 366 -25.74 28.00 -19.22
N ARG A 367 -25.69 28.35 -17.93
CA ARG A 367 -26.73 29.18 -17.28
C ARG A 367 -26.74 30.62 -17.78
N GLN A 368 -25.58 31.16 -18.16
CA GLN A 368 -25.44 32.53 -18.65
C GLN A 368 -25.62 32.67 -20.17
N GLY A 369 -25.73 31.57 -20.92
CA GLY A 369 -25.84 31.61 -22.38
C GLY A 369 -24.54 32.02 -23.09
N ARG A 370 -23.37 31.78 -22.49
CA ARG A 370 -22.07 32.06 -23.11
C ARG A 370 -21.65 30.92 -24.04
N GLU A 371 -22.26 30.83 -25.21
CA GLU A 371 -22.10 29.69 -26.14
C GLU A 371 -20.65 29.48 -26.59
N ASP A 372 -19.92 30.55 -26.97
CA ASP A 372 -18.53 30.43 -27.46
C ASP A 372 -17.58 29.86 -26.39
N ALA A 373 -17.67 30.37 -25.16
CA ALA A 373 -16.86 29.90 -24.03
C ALA A 373 -17.24 28.47 -23.62
N MET A 374 -18.53 28.12 -23.72
CA MET A 374 -19.02 26.77 -23.46
C MET A 374 -18.48 25.77 -24.49
N GLN A 375 -18.49 26.09 -25.78
CA GLN A 375 -17.98 25.20 -26.83
C GLN A 375 -16.47 24.95 -26.69
N ALA A 376 -15.69 26.00 -26.40
CA ALA A 376 -14.26 25.87 -26.15
C ALA A 376 -13.97 24.98 -24.92
N MET A 377 -14.80 25.10 -23.87
CA MET A 377 -14.72 24.29 -22.67
C MET A 377 -15.07 22.82 -22.95
N GLU A 378 -16.13 22.58 -23.72
CA GLU A 378 -16.59 21.24 -24.08
C GLU A 378 -15.52 20.48 -24.88
N MET A 379 -14.85 21.13 -25.83
CA MET A 379 -13.75 20.49 -26.58
C MET A 379 -12.59 20.04 -25.68
N ARG A 380 -12.24 20.81 -24.66
CA ARG A 380 -11.21 20.42 -23.69
C ARG A 380 -11.65 19.30 -22.77
N LEU A 381 -12.92 19.31 -22.36
CA LEU A 381 -13.50 18.22 -21.59
C LEU A 381 -13.55 16.92 -22.41
N ILE A 382 -13.81 17.01 -23.72
CA ILE A 382 -13.75 15.88 -24.66
C ILE A 382 -12.33 15.34 -24.74
N GLU A 383 -11.33 16.21 -24.90
CA GLU A 383 -9.91 15.83 -24.91
C GLU A 383 -9.52 15.12 -23.61
N ALA A 384 -9.89 15.67 -22.45
CA ALA A 384 -9.65 15.06 -21.14
C ALA A 384 -10.33 13.69 -20.99
N THR A 385 -11.55 13.53 -21.50
CA THR A 385 -12.21 12.21 -21.53
C THR A 385 -11.46 11.25 -22.43
N ALA A 386 -11.00 11.70 -23.59
CA ALA A 386 -10.25 10.88 -24.54
C ALA A 386 -8.87 10.47 -24.00
N SER A 387 -8.21 11.33 -23.21
CA SER A 387 -6.92 11.05 -22.57
C SER A 387 -7.00 10.07 -21.40
N GLY A 388 -8.20 9.67 -20.99
CA GLY A 388 -8.40 8.61 -20.00
C GLY A 388 -9.13 9.04 -18.72
N ASN A 389 -9.61 10.28 -18.60
CA ASN A 389 -10.36 10.73 -17.43
C ASN A 389 -11.89 10.54 -17.63
N PRO A 390 -12.53 9.54 -17.00
CA PRO A 390 -13.94 9.25 -17.24
C PRO A 390 -14.91 10.22 -16.55
N TYR A 391 -14.43 11.12 -15.67
CA TYR A 391 -15.30 11.98 -14.84
C TYR A 391 -15.87 13.19 -15.61
N SER A 392 -15.27 13.55 -16.74
CA SER A 392 -15.76 14.60 -17.65
C SER A 392 -16.90 14.12 -18.57
N TYR A 393 -17.00 12.82 -18.84
CA TYR A 393 -17.99 12.25 -19.78
C TYR A 393 -19.45 12.68 -19.54
N PRO A 394 -19.99 12.72 -18.31
CA PRO A 394 -21.38 13.13 -18.09
C PRO A 394 -21.69 14.57 -18.51
N ALA A 395 -20.70 15.47 -18.49
CA ALA A 395 -20.88 16.87 -18.87
C ALA A 395 -20.94 17.05 -20.39
N ILE A 396 -20.20 16.21 -21.13
CA ILE A 396 -20.02 16.32 -22.60
C ILE A 396 -20.89 15.34 -23.40
N HIS A 397 -21.55 14.38 -22.74
CA HIS A 397 -22.31 13.32 -23.43
C HIS A 397 -23.27 13.85 -24.49
N GLN A 398 -24.05 14.88 -24.14
CA GLN A 398 -25.00 15.49 -25.08
C GLN A 398 -24.29 16.14 -26.27
N THR A 399 -23.18 16.83 -26.02
CA THR A 399 -22.34 17.42 -27.07
C THR A 399 -21.80 16.33 -28.01
N LEU A 400 -21.35 15.19 -27.47
CA LEU A 400 -20.87 14.05 -28.26
C LEU A 400 -21.96 13.44 -29.14
N ASP A 401 -23.20 13.39 -28.66
CA ASP A 401 -24.35 12.91 -29.44
C ASP A 401 -24.69 13.83 -30.62
N GLU A 402 -24.53 15.14 -30.41
CA GLU A 402 -24.83 16.19 -31.41
C GLU A 402 -23.64 16.47 -32.36
N THR A 403 -22.44 15.99 -32.01
CA THR A 403 -21.21 16.23 -32.79
C THR A 403 -21.29 15.56 -34.16
N GLY A 404 -21.03 16.33 -35.21
CA GLY A 404 -20.99 15.85 -36.60
C GLY A 404 -19.79 14.95 -36.92
N ASP A 405 -19.94 14.13 -37.96
CA ASP A 405 -18.90 13.21 -38.42
C ASP A 405 -17.62 13.97 -38.82
N GLY A 406 -16.45 13.47 -38.39
CA GLY A 406 -15.14 14.00 -38.82
C GLY A 406 -14.68 15.28 -38.13
N ILE A 407 -15.42 15.80 -37.15
CA ILE A 407 -15.03 16.96 -36.33
C ILE A 407 -13.96 16.57 -35.30
N LEU A 408 -14.11 15.39 -34.68
CA LEU A 408 -13.21 14.91 -33.65
C LEU A 408 -11.95 14.23 -34.24
N PRO A 409 -10.77 14.40 -33.62
CA PRO A 409 -9.58 13.62 -33.93
C PRO A 409 -9.81 12.11 -33.91
N ALA A 410 -9.20 11.39 -34.85
CA ALA A 410 -9.42 9.95 -35.03
C ALA A 410 -9.04 9.12 -33.79
N ASP A 411 -7.96 9.50 -33.11
CA ASP A 411 -7.46 8.81 -31.91
C ASP A 411 -8.41 8.91 -30.71
N TRP A 412 -9.27 9.94 -30.68
CA TRP A 412 -10.20 10.17 -29.57
C TRP A 412 -11.47 9.32 -29.70
N ILE A 413 -11.82 8.93 -30.92
CA ILE A 413 -13.09 8.26 -31.21
C ILE A 413 -13.20 6.92 -30.49
N TYR A 414 -12.13 6.11 -30.46
CA TYR A 414 -12.17 4.81 -29.81
C TYR A 414 -12.31 4.88 -28.27
N PRO A 415 -11.47 5.65 -27.54
CA PRO A 415 -11.65 5.85 -26.10
C PRO A 415 -13.03 6.39 -25.72
N LEU A 416 -13.52 7.41 -26.43
CA LEU A 416 -14.83 8.02 -26.17
C LEU A 416 -15.96 7.01 -26.38
N ALA A 417 -15.92 6.25 -27.49
CA ALA A 417 -16.89 5.22 -27.77
C ALA A 417 -16.84 4.08 -26.73
N GLN A 418 -15.65 3.71 -26.23
CA GLN A 418 -15.51 2.69 -25.19
C GLN A 418 -16.15 3.11 -23.87
N ILE A 419 -15.96 4.37 -23.46
CA ILE A 419 -16.60 4.94 -22.28
C ILE A 419 -18.11 4.97 -22.45
N ALA A 420 -18.61 5.43 -23.61
CA ALA A 420 -20.03 5.44 -23.94
C ALA A 420 -20.66 4.04 -23.88
N ALA A 421 -19.98 3.04 -24.44
CA ALA A 421 -20.42 1.65 -24.37
C ALA A 421 -20.47 1.12 -22.93
N GLY A 422 -19.50 1.49 -22.08
CA GLY A 422 -19.49 1.15 -20.66
C GLY A 422 -20.65 1.76 -19.88
N LYS A 423 -21.09 2.97 -20.26
CA LYS A 423 -22.26 3.66 -19.70
C LYS A 423 -23.59 3.25 -20.35
N GLN A 424 -23.57 2.31 -21.30
CA GLN A 424 -24.74 1.86 -22.07
C GLN A 424 -25.37 2.94 -22.96
N HIS A 425 -24.63 3.99 -23.30
CA HIS A 425 -25.08 5.05 -24.20
C HIS A 425 -24.80 4.63 -25.65
N TYR A 426 -25.59 3.66 -26.13
CA TYR A 426 -25.33 3.00 -27.41
C TYR A 426 -25.51 3.94 -28.62
N ASP A 427 -26.39 4.94 -28.54
CA ASP A 427 -26.60 5.91 -29.62
C ASP A 427 -25.35 6.77 -29.85
N THR A 428 -24.70 7.22 -28.78
CA THR A 428 -23.41 7.92 -28.82
C THR A 428 -22.32 7.10 -29.47
N VAL A 429 -22.24 5.79 -29.14
CA VAL A 429 -21.27 4.87 -29.78
C VAL A 429 -21.47 4.83 -31.28
N LEU A 430 -22.72 4.77 -31.74
CA LEU A 430 -23.05 4.73 -33.17
C LEU A 430 -22.75 6.06 -33.86
N ASN A 431 -23.03 7.19 -33.22
CA ASN A 431 -22.72 8.52 -33.76
C ASN A 431 -21.19 8.73 -33.87
N LEU A 432 -20.44 8.42 -32.81
CA LEU A 432 -18.98 8.58 -32.79
C LEU A 432 -18.26 7.71 -33.83
N THR A 433 -18.75 6.50 -34.07
CA THR A 433 -18.12 5.55 -35.01
C THR A 433 -18.67 5.65 -36.44
N ARG A 434 -19.68 6.50 -36.68
CA ARG A 434 -20.32 6.66 -37.99
C ARG A 434 -19.31 7.19 -39.00
N ASN A 435 -19.32 6.58 -40.19
CA ASN A 435 -18.45 6.98 -41.29
C ASN A 435 -16.95 7.08 -40.96
N PHE A 436 -16.48 6.42 -39.88
CA PHE A 436 -15.07 6.48 -39.47
C PHE A 436 -14.13 5.99 -40.58
N ALA A 437 -14.48 4.91 -41.28
CA ALA A 437 -13.72 4.41 -42.43
C ALA A 437 -13.67 5.38 -43.62
N LYS A 438 -14.64 6.31 -43.75
CA LYS A 438 -14.66 7.30 -44.82
C LYS A 438 -13.65 8.42 -44.55
N HIS A 439 -13.59 8.88 -43.30
CA HIS A 439 -12.69 9.96 -42.87
C HIS A 439 -11.27 9.45 -42.57
N HIS A 440 -11.14 8.22 -42.03
CA HIS A 440 -9.87 7.63 -41.60
C HIS A 440 -9.70 6.17 -42.07
N PRO A 441 -9.57 5.92 -43.39
CA PRO A 441 -9.61 4.58 -43.98
C PRO A 441 -8.45 3.65 -43.59
N ARG A 442 -7.34 4.19 -43.07
CA ARG A 442 -6.13 3.43 -42.68
C ARG A 442 -5.82 3.47 -41.18
N HIS A 443 -6.77 3.95 -40.36
CA HIS A 443 -6.52 4.09 -38.93
C HIS A 443 -6.41 2.72 -38.25
N PRO A 444 -5.45 2.51 -37.33
CA PRO A 444 -5.27 1.23 -36.64
C PRO A 444 -6.53 0.75 -35.91
N GLN A 445 -7.27 1.67 -35.29
CA GLN A 445 -8.46 1.37 -34.47
C GLN A 445 -9.76 1.26 -35.28
N LEU A 446 -9.69 1.16 -36.62
CA LEU A 446 -10.88 1.03 -37.45
C LEU A 446 -11.69 -0.22 -37.09
N VAL A 447 -11.02 -1.37 -36.94
CA VAL A 447 -11.69 -2.64 -36.65
C VAL A 447 -12.30 -2.63 -35.24
N GLU A 448 -11.58 -2.05 -34.28
CA GLU A 448 -12.00 -1.81 -32.90
C GLU A 448 -13.30 -0.98 -32.84
N ASN A 449 -13.34 0.15 -33.55
CA ASN A 449 -14.49 1.06 -33.60
C ASN A 449 -15.73 0.37 -34.18
N TYR A 450 -15.61 -0.29 -35.33
CA TYR A 450 -16.74 -0.99 -35.94
C TYR A 450 -17.18 -2.24 -35.16
N PHE A 451 -16.27 -2.92 -34.48
CA PHE A 451 -16.63 -4.00 -33.57
C PHE A 451 -17.45 -3.49 -32.38
N LEU A 452 -17.08 -2.34 -31.83
CA LEU A 452 -17.82 -1.70 -30.74
C LEU A 452 -19.21 -1.23 -31.20
N ALA A 453 -19.30 -0.64 -32.40
CA ALA A 453 -20.56 -0.25 -33.03
C ALA A 453 -21.49 -1.46 -33.24
N ALA A 454 -20.96 -2.59 -33.71
CA ALA A 454 -21.75 -3.81 -33.87
C ALA A 454 -22.30 -4.34 -32.53
N ARG A 455 -21.52 -4.26 -31.46
CA ARG A 455 -21.99 -4.63 -30.11
C ARG A 455 -23.07 -3.68 -29.61
N ALA A 456 -22.94 -2.38 -29.87
CA ALA A 456 -23.95 -1.38 -29.53
C ALA A 456 -25.28 -1.65 -30.27
N LEU A 457 -25.22 -1.93 -31.59
CA LEU A 457 -26.40 -2.34 -32.38
C LEU A 457 -27.09 -3.58 -31.81
N ALA A 458 -26.31 -4.63 -31.48
CA ALA A 458 -26.87 -5.84 -30.90
C ALA A 458 -27.55 -5.59 -29.54
N LYS A 459 -27.00 -4.68 -28.72
CA LYS A 459 -27.60 -4.31 -27.43
C LYS A 459 -28.85 -3.45 -27.57
N LYS A 460 -28.95 -2.66 -28.64
CA LYS A 460 -30.16 -1.90 -29.01
C LYS A 460 -31.28 -2.77 -29.58
N GLY A 461 -31.00 -4.05 -29.86
CA GLY A 461 -31.95 -4.98 -30.48
C GLY A 461 -31.88 -5.02 -32.01
N GLU A 462 -30.95 -4.29 -32.62
CA GLU A 462 -30.70 -4.30 -34.07
C GLU A 462 -29.73 -5.44 -34.45
N SER A 463 -30.05 -6.66 -34.03
CA SER A 463 -29.19 -7.85 -34.19
C SER A 463 -28.83 -8.14 -35.64
N ASP A 464 -29.76 -7.95 -36.59
CA ASP A 464 -29.51 -8.18 -38.01
C ASP A 464 -28.43 -7.25 -38.57
N LYS A 465 -28.50 -5.96 -38.22
CA LYS A 465 -27.49 -4.96 -38.64
C LYS A 465 -26.14 -5.23 -37.97
N ALA A 466 -26.15 -5.65 -36.71
CA ALA A 466 -24.94 -6.06 -36.01
C ALA A 466 -24.27 -7.27 -36.70
N GLN A 467 -25.04 -8.30 -37.06
CA GLN A 467 -24.52 -9.47 -37.78
C GLN A 467 -23.94 -9.09 -39.14
N GLN A 468 -24.65 -8.28 -39.93
CA GLN A 468 -24.17 -7.79 -41.22
C GLN A 468 -22.85 -7.03 -41.08
N LEU A 469 -22.74 -6.15 -40.08
CA LEU A 469 -21.52 -5.38 -39.82
C LEU A 469 -20.34 -6.28 -39.43
N LEU A 470 -20.55 -7.27 -38.56
CA LEU A 470 -19.50 -8.23 -38.16
C LEU A 470 -19.05 -9.13 -39.33
N GLN A 471 -19.97 -9.56 -40.19
CA GLN A 471 -19.64 -10.33 -41.40
C GLN A 471 -18.80 -9.52 -42.38
N GLN A 472 -19.16 -8.26 -42.62
CA GLN A 472 -18.39 -7.35 -43.47
C GLN A 472 -16.97 -7.13 -42.90
N LEU A 473 -16.87 -6.98 -41.57
CA LEU A 473 -15.60 -6.80 -40.88
C LEU A 473 -14.68 -8.02 -41.05
N LEU A 474 -15.19 -9.24 -40.89
CA LEU A 474 -14.44 -10.48 -41.10
C LEU A 474 -14.01 -10.68 -42.56
N LYS A 475 -14.89 -10.34 -43.51
CA LYS A 475 -14.59 -10.44 -44.94
C LYS A 475 -13.44 -9.49 -45.33
N ARG A 476 -13.42 -8.28 -44.75
CA ARG A 476 -12.44 -7.24 -45.09
C ARG A 476 -11.14 -7.36 -44.29
N TYR A 477 -11.19 -7.88 -43.06
CA TYR A 477 -10.04 -7.99 -42.16
C TYR A 477 -9.93 -9.38 -41.51
N PRO A 478 -9.68 -10.44 -42.31
CA PRO A 478 -9.68 -11.83 -41.81
C PRO A 478 -8.54 -12.13 -40.83
N GLU A 479 -7.39 -11.48 -41.00
CA GLU A 479 -6.15 -11.69 -40.20
C GLU A 479 -6.02 -10.72 -39.02
N HIS A 480 -7.06 -9.94 -38.70
CA HIS A 480 -6.99 -8.96 -37.62
C HIS A 480 -6.93 -9.64 -36.25
N ALA A 481 -6.23 -9.04 -35.27
CA ALA A 481 -6.11 -9.56 -33.91
C ALA A 481 -7.47 -9.86 -33.24
N LYS A 482 -8.52 -9.10 -33.60
CA LYS A 482 -9.90 -9.29 -33.12
C LYS A 482 -10.76 -10.27 -33.95
N ALA A 483 -10.26 -10.83 -35.05
CA ALA A 483 -11.05 -11.67 -35.95
C ALA A 483 -11.69 -12.88 -35.24
N THR A 484 -10.97 -13.54 -34.33
CA THR A 484 -11.52 -14.62 -33.52
C THR A 484 -12.65 -14.16 -32.59
N GLN A 485 -12.52 -12.98 -31.99
CA GLN A 485 -13.55 -12.40 -31.11
C GLN A 485 -14.80 -11.98 -31.90
N ILE A 486 -14.61 -11.47 -33.12
CA ILE A 486 -15.68 -11.10 -34.04
C ILE A 486 -16.46 -12.36 -34.46
N ARG A 487 -15.79 -13.46 -34.84
CA ARG A 487 -16.43 -14.75 -35.18
C ARG A 487 -17.29 -15.27 -34.03
N ARG A 488 -16.74 -15.32 -32.82
CA ARG A 488 -17.47 -15.79 -31.64
C ARG A 488 -18.69 -14.92 -31.33
N THR A 489 -18.57 -13.60 -31.48
CA THR A 489 -19.70 -12.69 -31.24
C THR A 489 -20.80 -12.88 -32.30
N LEU A 490 -20.41 -13.09 -33.56
CA LEU A 490 -21.33 -13.38 -34.65
C LEU A 490 -22.10 -14.70 -34.40
N GLU A 491 -21.40 -15.78 -34.03
CA GLU A 491 -22.02 -17.07 -33.68
C GLU A 491 -23.04 -16.93 -32.54
N LEU A 492 -22.69 -16.17 -31.49
CA LEU A 492 -23.59 -15.93 -30.35
C LEU A 492 -24.85 -15.15 -30.73
N LEU A 493 -24.75 -14.21 -31.68
CA LEU A 493 -25.92 -13.47 -32.16
C LEU A 493 -26.82 -14.35 -33.03
N GLN A 494 -26.23 -15.24 -33.84
CA GLN A 494 -26.98 -16.17 -34.69
C GLN A 494 -27.71 -17.25 -33.88
N GLN A 495 -27.20 -17.63 -32.70
CA GLN A 495 -27.89 -18.57 -31.80
C GLN A 495 -29.05 -17.96 -31.00
N ARG A 496 -29.10 -16.62 -30.90
CA ARG A 496 -30.10 -15.87 -30.13
C ARG A 496 -31.24 -15.33 -30.98
N THR A 497 -31.13 -15.47 -32.29
CA THR A 497 -32.18 -15.19 -33.27
C THR A 497 -32.92 -16.49 -33.52
#